data_AF-A0A7S3KF87-F1
#
_entry.id   AF-A0A7S3KF87-F1
#
_cell.length_a   1.000
_cell.length_b   1.000
_cell.length_c   1.000
_cell.angle_alpha   90.00
_cell.angle_beta   90.00
_cell.angle_gamma   90.00
#
_symmetry.space_group_name_H-M   'P 1'
#
loop_
_entity.id
_entity.type
_entity.pdbx_description
1 polymer ?
#
loop_
_entity_poly.entity_id
_entity_poly.type
_entity_poly.pdbx_seq_one_letter_code
_entity_poly.pdbx_strand_id
1 'polypeptide(L)'
;LLVKMFFDPFDNIVHEVGLLLGKPDDQMRLLLILLGSYPIGYVFRFLRGRNLRHFYSIFLGVILHLFMFRDGVVHFWGLGIVVYLILTVMKKKSLPWVVFIVCLTHLSAMHLYRMLFDFGNWSLDATTFLMPLISRLSSLGFVYSDGSKDEKDLTEEQKERRIVDKPSIVEMLSYISFPVAGMCGPFFEFRDFRDFMEEKGRYKHIPSSSSFVWKKMLEGVIVLALAVKLPTICDPYELESDWFFDMPYLHQYVYWMIAC
;
A
#
# COMPACT_ATOMS: atom_id res chain seq x y z
N LEU A 1 -12.24 -21.48 -5.32
CA LEU A 1 -12.37 -22.64 -4.40
C LEU A 1 -11.07 -22.92 -3.66
N LEU A 2 -9.96 -23.22 -4.36
CA LEU A 2 -8.65 -23.50 -3.75
C LEU A 2 -8.11 -22.36 -2.87
N VAL A 3 -8.23 -21.10 -3.32
CA VAL A 3 -7.82 -19.93 -2.53
C VAL A 3 -8.59 -19.84 -1.21
N LYS A 4 -9.90 -20.13 -1.22
CA LYS A 4 -10.72 -20.12 0.00
C LYS A 4 -10.24 -21.21 0.96
N MET A 5 -10.16 -22.46 0.49
CA MET A 5 -9.69 -23.60 1.29
C MET A 5 -8.31 -23.39 1.93
N PHE A 6 -7.41 -22.69 1.25
CA PHE A 6 -6.07 -22.40 1.80
C PHE A 6 -6.11 -21.38 2.95
N PHE A 7 -6.99 -20.37 2.86
CA PHE A 7 -7.08 -19.30 3.85
C PHE A 7 -8.10 -19.54 4.96
N ASP A 8 -8.99 -20.53 4.83
CA ASP A 8 -10.02 -20.85 5.83
C ASP A 8 -9.49 -21.00 7.28
N PRO A 9 -8.33 -21.65 7.54
CA PRO A 9 -7.78 -21.71 8.91
C PRO A 9 -7.37 -20.34 9.45
N PHE A 10 -6.83 -19.47 8.59
CA PHE A 10 -6.46 -18.11 8.95
C PHE A 10 -7.68 -17.23 9.15
N ASP A 11 -8.74 -17.45 8.36
CA ASP A 11 -10.01 -16.75 8.50
C ASP A 11 -10.68 -17.03 9.86
N ASN A 12 -10.58 -18.25 10.38
CA ASN A 12 -11.06 -18.56 11.72
C ASN A 12 -10.31 -17.78 12.80
N ILE A 13 -8.99 -17.67 12.69
CA ILE A 13 -8.17 -16.87 13.63
C ILE A 13 -8.56 -15.40 13.54
N VAL A 14 -8.71 -14.87 12.32
CA VAL A 14 -9.17 -13.49 12.09
C VAL A 14 -10.51 -13.25 12.77
N HIS A 15 -11.46 -14.17 12.59
CA HIS A 15 -12.80 -14.06 13.13
C HIS A 15 -12.80 -14.09 14.67
N GLU A 16 -12.05 -15.01 15.29
CA GLU A 16 -11.92 -15.06 16.75
C GLU A 16 -11.31 -13.77 17.33
N VAL A 17 -10.26 -13.24 16.69
CA VAL A 17 -9.65 -11.97 17.12
C VAL A 17 -10.60 -10.80 16.88
N GLY A 18 -11.37 -10.81 15.78
CA GLY A 18 -12.41 -9.82 15.49
C GLY A 18 -13.50 -9.80 16.54
N LEU A 19 -13.98 -10.96 16.97
CA LEU A 19 -14.95 -11.09 18.07
C LEU A 19 -14.40 -10.56 19.40
N LEU A 20 -13.13 -10.85 19.71
CA LEU A 20 -12.48 -10.36 20.92
C LEU A 20 -12.33 -8.84 20.96
N LEU A 21 -12.08 -8.21 19.81
CA LEU A 21 -11.85 -6.77 19.70
C LEU A 21 -13.08 -5.96 19.27
N GLY A 22 -14.19 -6.63 18.93
CA GLY A 22 -15.40 -5.99 18.43
C GLY A 22 -15.18 -5.28 17.09
N LYS A 23 -14.33 -5.83 16.22
CA LYS A 23 -13.98 -5.23 14.92
C LYS A 23 -14.30 -6.15 13.75
N PRO A 24 -14.68 -5.60 12.58
CA PRO A 24 -14.91 -6.38 11.35
C PRO A 24 -13.69 -7.19 10.90
N ASP A 25 -13.94 -8.35 10.32
CA ASP A 25 -12.91 -9.30 9.88
C ASP A 25 -11.91 -8.69 8.88
N ASP A 26 -12.36 -7.83 7.96
CA ASP A 26 -11.54 -7.16 6.95
C ASP A 26 -10.54 -6.19 7.59
N GLN A 27 -10.97 -5.40 8.58
CA GLN A 27 -10.08 -4.54 9.35
C GLN A 27 -9.04 -5.37 10.11
N MET A 28 -9.46 -6.51 10.67
CA MET A 28 -8.55 -7.42 11.36
C MET A 28 -7.51 -8.05 10.43
N ARG A 29 -7.89 -8.46 9.22
CA ARG A 29 -6.94 -8.93 8.20
C ARG A 29 -5.90 -7.87 7.89
N LEU A 30 -6.32 -6.61 7.66
CA LEU A 30 -5.40 -5.52 7.39
C LEU A 30 -4.40 -5.33 8.54
N LEU A 31 -4.87 -5.33 9.79
CA LEU A 31 -4.03 -5.17 10.97
C LEU A 31 -3.01 -6.29 11.11
N LEU A 32 -3.41 -7.55 10.90
CA LEU A 32 -2.50 -8.69 10.91
C LEU A 32 -1.43 -8.58 9.81
N ILE A 33 -1.80 -8.08 8.62
CA ILE A 33 -0.85 -7.87 7.53
C ILE A 33 0.12 -6.74 7.87
N LEU A 34 -0.36 -5.63 8.45
CA LEU A 34 0.49 -4.53 8.89
C LEU A 34 1.48 -4.98 9.98
N LEU A 35 1.01 -5.72 10.99
CA LEU A 35 1.88 -6.28 12.03
C LEU A 35 2.83 -7.35 11.46
N GLY A 36 2.36 -8.16 10.51
CA GLY A 36 3.16 -9.16 9.80
C GLY A 36 4.23 -8.56 8.89
N SER A 37 4.05 -7.32 8.42
CA SER A 37 5.05 -6.64 7.58
C SER A 37 6.39 -6.42 8.31
N TYR A 38 6.38 -6.27 9.63
CA TYR A 38 7.59 -6.11 10.45
C TYR A 38 8.50 -7.35 10.45
N PRO A 39 8.03 -8.56 10.84
CA PRO A 39 8.86 -9.77 10.74
C PRO A 39 9.19 -10.11 9.29
N ILE A 40 8.28 -9.88 8.33
CA ILE A 40 8.56 -10.07 6.90
C ILE A 40 9.72 -9.16 6.44
N GLY A 41 9.71 -7.88 6.84
CA GLY A 41 10.79 -6.93 6.58
C GLY A 41 12.09 -7.26 7.32
N TYR A 42 11.98 -7.82 8.53
CA TYR A 42 13.13 -8.31 9.28
C TYR A 42 13.81 -9.48 8.57
N VAL A 43 13.05 -10.44 8.06
CA VAL A 43 13.58 -11.56 7.25
C VAL A 43 14.17 -11.03 5.94
N PHE A 44 13.48 -10.09 5.29
CA PHE A 44 13.93 -9.46 4.03
C PHE A 44 15.34 -8.88 4.12
N ARG A 45 15.71 -8.32 5.29
CA ARG A 45 17.05 -7.78 5.55
C ARG A 45 18.18 -8.82 5.37
N PHE A 46 17.92 -10.10 5.59
CA PHE A 46 18.95 -11.14 5.45
C PHE A 46 19.10 -11.63 4.01
N LEU A 47 18.17 -11.28 3.12
CA LEU A 47 18.20 -11.71 1.73
C LEU A 47 19.22 -10.88 0.95
N ARG A 48 20.27 -11.56 0.49
CA ARG A 48 21.28 -10.97 -0.40
C ARG A 48 21.01 -11.40 -1.84
N GLY A 49 21.13 -10.45 -2.76
CA GLY A 49 20.98 -10.68 -4.19
C GLY A 49 19.63 -10.21 -4.76
N ARG A 50 19.72 -9.52 -5.90
CA ARG A 50 18.61 -8.89 -6.62
C ARG A 50 17.43 -9.85 -6.85
N ASN A 51 17.71 -11.01 -7.44
CA ASN A 51 16.67 -11.96 -7.81
C ASN A 51 15.94 -12.52 -6.58
N LEU A 52 16.68 -12.90 -5.54
CA LEU A 52 16.10 -13.46 -4.32
C LEU A 52 15.17 -12.46 -3.63
N ARG A 53 15.59 -11.18 -3.56
CA ARG A 53 14.76 -10.10 -3.01
C ARG A 53 13.48 -9.91 -3.83
N HIS A 54 13.56 -9.86 -5.16
CA HIS A 54 12.37 -9.73 -6.01
C HIS A 54 11.42 -10.92 -5.89
N PHE A 55 11.93 -12.15 -5.94
CA PHE A 55 11.10 -13.35 -5.82
C PHE A 55 10.44 -13.43 -4.45
N TYR A 56 11.15 -13.12 -3.37
CA TYR A 56 10.58 -13.05 -2.04
C TYR A 56 9.47 -12.00 -1.95
N SER A 57 9.70 -10.79 -2.49
CA SER A 57 8.68 -9.75 -2.52
C SER A 57 7.44 -10.17 -3.30
N ILE A 58 7.61 -10.73 -4.51
CA ILE A 58 6.48 -11.21 -5.32
C ILE A 58 5.73 -12.31 -4.58
N PHE A 59 6.43 -13.32 -4.07
CA PHE A 59 5.81 -14.48 -3.43
C PHE A 59 5.00 -14.08 -2.20
N LEU A 60 5.60 -13.35 -1.26
CA LEU A 60 4.89 -12.92 -0.06
C LEU A 60 3.83 -11.87 -0.37
N GLY A 61 4.11 -10.93 -1.27
CA GLY A 61 3.14 -9.92 -1.67
C GLY A 61 1.90 -10.53 -2.30
N VAL A 62 2.03 -11.54 -3.18
CA VAL A 62 0.90 -12.30 -3.73
C VAL A 62 0.08 -12.96 -2.63
N ILE A 63 0.74 -13.62 -1.66
CA ILE A 63 0.04 -14.27 -0.55
C ILE A 63 -0.74 -13.26 0.29
N LEU A 64 -0.12 -12.13 0.65
CA LEU A 64 -0.76 -11.08 1.44
C LEU A 64 -1.94 -10.44 0.68
N HIS A 65 -1.78 -10.19 -0.62
CA HIS A 65 -2.83 -9.67 -1.49
C HIS A 65 -4.03 -10.63 -1.58
N LEU A 66 -3.77 -11.92 -1.77
CA LEU A 66 -4.81 -12.95 -1.83
C LEU A 66 -5.52 -13.12 -0.48
N PHE A 67 -4.77 -13.05 0.62
CA PHE A 67 -5.33 -13.12 1.97
C PHE A 67 -6.28 -11.95 2.24
N MET A 68 -5.92 -10.74 1.84
CA MET A 68 -6.75 -9.55 2.07
C MET A 68 -7.93 -9.45 1.10
N PHE A 69 -7.65 -9.41 -0.21
CA PHE A 69 -8.61 -8.97 -1.22
C PHE A 69 -9.27 -10.12 -1.99
N ARG A 70 -8.78 -11.35 -1.84
CA ARG A 70 -9.27 -12.54 -2.54
C ARG A 70 -9.36 -12.33 -4.05
N ASP A 71 -10.57 -12.26 -4.62
CA ASP A 71 -10.79 -12.07 -6.05
C ASP A 71 -10.49 -10.62 -6.50
N GLY A 72 -10.54 -9.66 -5.57
CA GLY A 72 -10.22 -8.26 -5.82
C GLY A 72 -8.78 -8.01 -6.27
N VAL A 73 -7.88 -9.00 -6.11
CA VAL A 73 -6.49 -8.91 -6.58
C VAL A 73 -6.38 -8.66 -8.08
N VAL A 74 -7.37 -9.12 -8.85
CA VAL A 74 -7.36 -9.00 -10.31
C VAL A 74 -7.29 -7.54 -10.75
N HIS A 75 -7.88 -6.60 -10.00
CA HIS A 75 -7.89 -5.18 -10.36
C HIS A 75 -6.49 -4.57 -10.36
N PHE A 76 -5.72 -4.75 -9.29
CA PHE A 76 -4.39 -4.12 -9.19
C PHE A 76 -3.29 -4.88 -9.96
N TRP A 77 -3.35 -6.21 -10.04
CA TRP A 77 -2.42 -6.96 -10.89
C TRP A 77 -2.71 -6.74 -12.37
N GLY A 78 -4.00 -6.74 -12.75
CA GLY A 78 -4.45 -6.42 -14.09
C GLY A 78 -4.00 -5.03 -14.51
N LEU A 79 -4.22 -4.02 -13.67
CA LEU A 79 -3.73 -2.67 -13.92
C LEU A 79 -2.20 -2.64 -14.08
N GLY A 80 -1.46 -3.33 -13.23
CA GLY A 80 0.00 -3.46 -13.33
C GLY A 80 0.48 -4.01 -14.67
N ILE A 81 -0.20 -5.04 -15.19
CA ILE A 81 0.07 -5.63 -16.51
C ILE A 81 -0.25 -4.63 -17.61
N VAL A 82 -1.41 -3.95 -17.57
CA VAL A 82 -1.78 -2.93 -18.56
C VAL A 82 -0.72 -1.82 -18.60
N VAL A 83 -0.29 -1.31 -17.45
CA VAL A 83 0.76 -0.29 -17.38
C VAL A 83 2.07 -0.82 -17.95
N TYR A 84 2.47 -2.06 -17.65
CA TYR A 84 3.68 -2.67 -18.21
C TYR A 84 3.65 -2.76 -19.75
N LEU A 85 2.47 -3.09 -20.32
CA LEU A 85 2.27 -3.11 -21.78
C LEU A 85 2.37 -1.70 -22.37
N ILE A 86 1.78 -0.70 -21.71
CA ILE A 86 1.91 0.72 -22.12
C ILE A 86 3.38 1.14 -22.14
N LEU A 87 4.16 0.78 -21.10
CA LEU A 87 5.61 1.06 -21.04
C LEU A 87 6.39 0.42 -22.20
N THR A 88 5.87 -0.66 -22.78
CA THR A 88 6.54 -1.41 -23.84
C THR A 88 6.18 -0.91 -25.24
N VAL A 89 4.92 -0.47 -25.45
CA VAL A 89 4.40 -0.14 -26.79
C VAL A 89 4.43 1.37 -27.07
N MET A 90 4.28 2.22 -26.06
CA MET A 90 4.10 3.66 -26.27
C MET A 90 5.41 4.44 -26.35
N LYS A 91 5.37 5.55 -27.10
CA LYS A 91 6.47 6.52 -27.16
C LYS A 91 6.58 7.26 -25.82
N LYS A 92 7.81 7.41 -25.32
CA LYS A 92 8.10 8.03 -24.01
C LYS A 92 7.48 9.43 -23.82
N LYS A 93 7.35 10.24 -24.88
CA LYS A 93 6.77 11.60 -24.79
C LYS A 93 5.30 11.63 -24.33
N SER A 94 4.45 10.71 -24.80
CA SER A 94 3.01 10.68 -24.45
C SER A 94 2.68 9.66 -23.36
N LEU A 95 3.59 8.72 -23.12
CA LEU A 95 3.47 7.65 -22.13
C LEU A 95 3.02 8.11 -20.72
N PRO A 96 3.59 9.15 -20.09
CA PRO A 96 3.25 9.46 -18.70
C PRO A 96 1.77 9.86 -18.53
N TRP A 97 1.26 10.65 -19.46
CA TRP A 97 -0.15 11.07 -19.47
C TRP A 97 -1.09 9.90 -19.74
N VAL A 98 -0.70 8.97 -20.62
CA VAL A 98 -1.53 7.79 -20.90
C VAL A 98 -1.59 6.88 -19.68
N VAL A 99 -0.45 6.60 -19.03
CA VAL A 99 -0.41 5.82 -17.79
C VAL A 99 -1.27 6.49 -16.72
N PHE A 100 -1.13 7.81 -16.53
CA PHE A 100 -1.93 8.57 -15.57
C PHE A 100 -3.44 8.45 -15.84
N ILE A 101 -3.88 8.67 -17.09
CA ILE A 101 -5.29 8.57 -17.46
C ILE A 101 -5.82 7.16 -17.21
N VAL A 102 -5.10 6.12 -17.64
CA VAL A 102 -5.53 4.73 -17.44
C VAL A 102 -5.65 4.38 -15.96
N CYS A 103 -4.65 4.75 -15.14
CA CYS A 103 -4.67 4.56 -13.70
C CYS A 103 -5.83 5.30 -13.03
N LEU A 104 -6.02 6.56 -13.37
CA LEU A 104 -7.07 7.40 -12.80
C LEU A 104 -8.45 6.89 -13.20
N THR A 105 -8.68 6.58 -14.48
CA THR A 105 -9.95 6.03 -14.96
C THR A 105 -10.29 4.71 -14.28
N HIS A 106 -9.31 3.83 -14.08
CA HIS A 106 -9.55 2.56 -13.40
C HIS A 106 -9.95 2.76 -11.93
N LEU A 107 -9.24 3.64 -11.20
CA LEU A 107 -9.60 3.96 -9.81
C LEU A 107 -10.97 4.64 -9.73
N SER A 108 -11.25 5.61 -10.60
CA SER A 108 -12.54 6.29 -10.66
C SER A 108 -13.69 5.33 -10.94
N ALA A 109 -13.49 4.37 -11.85
CA ALA A 109 -14.50 3.35 -12.15
C ALA A 109 -14.79 2.46 -10.93
N MET A 110 -13.76 2.08 -10.16
CA MET A 110 -13.93 1.30 -8.93
C MET A 110 -14.68 2.08 -7.85
N HIS A 111 -14.32 3.34 -7.61
CA HIS A 111 -15.06 4.18 -6.66
C HIS A 111 -16.49 4.44 -7.12
N LEU A 112 -16.72 4.65 -8.42
CA LEU A 112 -18.07 4.81 -8.95
C LEU A 112 -18.91 3.54 -8.79
N TYR A 113 -18.33 2.37 -9.05
CA TYR A 113 -18.98 1.09 -8.80
C TYR A 113 -19.39 0.96 -7.32
N ARG A 114 -18.49 1.29 -6.40
CA ARG A 114 -18.78 1.28 -4.96
C ARG A 114 -19.90 2.26 -4.60
N MET A 115 -19.89 3.47 -5.15
CA MET A 115 -20.95 4.46 -4.90
C MET A 115 -22.32 4.01 -5.45
N LEU A 116 -22.37 3.26 -6.55
CA LEU A 116 -23.61 2.83 -7.18
C LEU A 116 -24.17 1.53 -6.59
N PHE A 117 -23.31 0.59 -6.19
CA PHE A 117 -23.70 -0.78 -5.85
C PHE A 117 -23.40 -1.19 -4.40
N ASP A 118 -22.54 -0.47 -3.68
CA ASP A 118 -22.13 -0.78 -2.30
C ASP A 118 -22.06 0.51 -1.45
N PHE A 119 -23.08 1.36 -1.61
CA PHE A 119 -23.14 2.66 -0.95
C PHE A 119 -23.33 2.51 0.57
N GLY A 120 -22.51 3.21 1.35
CA GLY A 120 -22.60 3.23 2.81
C GLY A 120 -22.03 2.00 3.53
N ASN A 121 -21.53 1.00 2.80
CA ASN A 121 -20.85 -0.13 3.40
C ASN A 121 -19.44 0.28 3.87
N TRP A 122 -19.06 -0.10 5.09
CA TRP A 122 -17.78 0.27 5.72
C TRP A 122 -16.74 -0.87 5.62
N SER A 123 -16.71 -1.54 4.46
CA SER A 123 -15.80 -2.65 4.16
C SER A 123 -14.52 -2.17 3.48
N LEU A 124 -13.38 -2.79 3.77
CA LEU A 124 -12.13 -2.61 3.06
C LEU A 124 -12.12 -3.47 1.78
N ASP A 125 -12.06 -2.81 0.63
CA ASP A 125 -12.08 -3.43 -0.68
C ASP A 125 -10.78 -3.21 -1.44
N ALA A 126 -10.70 -3.71 -2.68
CA ALA A 126 -9.51 -3.58 -3.51
C ALA A 126 -9.06 -2.10 -3.72
N THR A 127 -9.97 -1.13 -3.60
CA THR A 127 -9.60 0.30 -3.68
C THR A 127 -8.59 0.71 -2.62
N THR A 128 -8.62 0.12 -1.42
CA THR A 128 -7.67 0.43 -0.34
C THR A 128 -6.22 0.31 -0.78
N PHE A 129 -5.89 -0.73 -1.55
CA PHE A 129 -4.55 -0.90 -2.11
C PHE A 129 -4.35 -0.18 -3.44
N LEU A 130 -5.41 -0.07 -4.24
CA LEU A 130 -5.36 0.55 -5.56
C LEU A 130 -5.03 2.04 -5.47
N MET A 131 -5.54 2.75 -4.46
CA MET A 131 -5.29 4.19 -4.24
C MET A 131 -3.79 4.55 -4.16
N PRO A 132 -2.97 3.97 -3.26
CA PRO A 132 -1.53 4.23 -3.25
C PRO A 132 -0.80 3.60 -4.45
N LEU A 133 -1.33 2.52 -5.03
CA LEU A 133 -0.71 1.89 -6.21
C LEU A 133 -0.79 2.77 -7.45
N ILE A 134 -1.93 3.40 -7.74
CA ILE A 134 -2.06 4.23 -8.94
C ILE A 134 -1.09 5.40 -8.94
N SER A 135 -0.80 5.99 -7.78
CA SER A 135 0.18 7.07 -7.63
C SER A 135 1.58 6.56 -7.97
N ARG A 136 1.95 5.38 -7.46
CA ARG A 136 3.22 4.70 -7.75
C ARG A 136 3.39 4.38 -9.23
N LEU A 137 2.33 3.88 -9.88
CA LEU A 137 2.35 3.53 -11.30
C LEU A 137 2.34 4.78 -12.20
N SER A 138 1.60 5.81 -11.83
CA SER A 138 1.58 7.08 -12.56
C SER A 138 2.95 7.75 -12.50
N SER A 139 3.57 7.82 -11.32
CA SER A 139 4.92 8.37 -11.19
C SER A 139 5.94 7.58 -12.01
N LEU A 140 5.86 6.25 -12.03
CA LEU A 140 6.70 5.40 -12.88
C LEU A 140 6.65 5.83 -14.36
N GLY A 141 5.47 6.19 -14.87
CA GLY A 141 5.32 6.73 -16.22
C GLY A 141 6.10 8.02 -16.45
N PHE A 142 6.04 8.97 -15.49
CA PHE A 142 6.77 10.24 -15.56
C PHE A 142 8.29 10.04 -15.47
N VAL A 143 8.78 9.29 -14.49
CA VAL A 143 10.24 9.09 -14.33
C VAL A 143 10.85 8.28 -15.49
N TYR A 144 10.06 7.38 -16.11
CA TYR A 144 10.50 6.65 -17.30
C TYR A 144 10.55 7.52 -18.56
N SER A 145 9.60 8.46 -18.69
CA SER A 145 9.61 9.49 -19.73
C SER A 145 10.81 10.42 -19.58
N ASP A 146 11.09 10.89 -18.36
CA ASP A 146 12.22 11.76 -18.06
C ASP A 146 13.56 11.11 -18.39
N GLY A 147 13.67 9.77 -18.31
CA GLY A 147 14.85 9.03 -18.76
C GLY A 147 15.13 9.07 -20.27
N SER A 148 14.33 9.79 -21.07
CA SER A 148 14.62 10.06 -22.49
C SER A 148 14.94 11.51 -22.83
N LYS A 149 14.84 12.41 -21.85
CA LYS A 149 15.19 13.82 -22.03
C LYS A 149 16.69 14.03 -21.81
N ASP A 150 17.23 15.10 -22.37
CA ASP A 150 18.59 15.54 -22.06
C ASP A 150 18.66 15.98 -20.59
N GLU A 151 19.78 15.70 -19.92
CA GLU A 151 20.00 16.13 -18.54
C GLU A 151 19.87 17.64 -18.38
N LYS A 152 20.21 18.43 -19.39
CA LYS A 152 20.10 19.90 -19.33
C LYS A 152 18.65 20.38 -19.17
N ASP A 153 17.69 19.59 -19.62
CA ASP A 153 16.26 19.90 -19.57
C ASP A 153 15.57 19.36 -18.31
N LEU A 154 16.33 18.73 -17.41
CA LEU A 154 15.83 18.10 -16.18
C LEU A 154 16.27 18.89 -14.95
N THR A 155 15.37 19.00 -13.97
CA THR A 155 15.75 19.45 -12.62
C THR A 155 16.64 18.41 -11.94
N GLU A 156 17.37 18.81 -10.90
CA GLU A 156 18.24 17.88 -10.15
C GLU A 156 17.45 16.69 -9.57
N GLU A 157 16.23 16.92 -9.07
CA GLU A 157 15.36 15.86 -8.57
C GLU A 157 14.92 14.88 -9.67
N GLN A 158 14.61 15.40 -10.86
CA GLN A 158 14.28 14.55 -12.01
C GLN A 158 15.49 13.73 -12.48
N LYS A 159 16.69 14.32 -12.47
CA LYS A 159 17.93 13.60 -12.80
C LYS A 159 18.20 12.44 -11.84
N GLU A 160 17.96 12.64 -10.55
CA GLU A 160 18.15 11.61 -9.53
C GLU A 160 17.16 10.44 -9.71
N ARG A 161 15.90 10.76 -10.02
CA ARG A 161 14.81 9.76 -10.07
C ARG A 161 14.54 9.13 -11.43
N ARG A 162 15.07 9.68 -12.52
CA ARG A 162 14.79 9.19 -13.88
C ARG A 162 15.15 7.72 -14.07
N ILE A 163 14.37 7.07 -14.92
CA ILE A 163 14.55 5.67 -15.31
C ILE A 163 14.87 5.61 -16.80
N VAL A 164 16.13 5.36 -17.13
CA VAL A 164 16.60 5.25 -18.52
C VAL A 164 16.14 3.94 -19.14
N ASP A 165 16.47 2.83 -18.47
CA ASP A 165 16.16 1.47 -18.90
C ASP A 165 14.76 1.04 -18.48
N LYS A 166 14.06 0.34 -19.38
CA LYS A 166 12.72 -0.19 -19.11
C LYS A 166 12.77 -1.17 -17.92
N PRO A 167 11.86 -1.07 -16.94
CA PRO A 167 11.67 -2.09 -15.92
C PRO A 167 11.46 -3.47 -16.55
N SER A 168 12.07 -4.50 -15.98
CA SER A 168 11.70 -5.89 -16.27
C SER A 168 10.33 -6.22 -15.68
N ILE A 169 9.68 -7.26 -16.20
CA ILE A 169 8.40 -7.70 -15.64
C ILE A 169 8.54 -8.12 -14.17
N VAL A 170 9.66 -8.75 -13.80
CA VAL A 170 9.94 -9.18 -12.43
C VAL A 170 10.05 -7.97 -11.50
N GLU A 171 10.76 -6.91 -11.91
CA GLU A 171 10.82 -5.67 -11.12
C GLU A 171 9.45 -5.02 -10.97
N MET A 172 8.65 -5.00 -12.03
CA MET A 172 7.30 -4.43 -12.00
C MET A 172 6.39 -5.18 -11.02
N LEU A 173 6.34 -6.52 -11.12
CA LEU A 173 5.53 -7.35 -10.23
C LEU A 173 6.02 -7.24 -8.77
N SER A 174 7.33 -7.17 -8.57
CA SER A 174 7.94 -6.98 -7.26
C SER A 174 7.68 -5.59 -6.67
N TYR A 175 7.62 -4.55 -7.51
CA TYR A 175 7.31 -3.17 -7.11
C TYR A 175 5.86 -3.02 -6.67
N ILE A 176 4.94 -3.60 -7.44
CA ILE A 176 3.51 -3.66 -7.10
C ILE A 176 3.37 -4.43 -5.77
N SER A 177 4.01 -5.58 -5.65
CA SER A 177 3.78 -6.54 -4.56
C SER A 177 4.78 -6.43 -3.42
N PHE A 178 5.37 -5.26 -3.22
CA PHE A 178 6.40 -5.11 -2.20
C PHE A 178 5.80 -5.22 -0.79
N PRO A 179 6.08 -6.30 -0.03
CA PRO A 179 5.33 -6.62 1.17
C PRO A 179 5.72 -5.74 2.37
N VAL A 180 6.91 -5.12 2.35
CA VAL A 180 7.43 -4.32 3.47
C VAL A 180 6.83 -2.91 3.49
N ALA A 181 6.43 -2.38 2.33
CA ALA A 181 5.56 -1.20 2.30
C ALA A 181 4.12 -1.55 2.70
N GLY A 182 3.82 -2.81 3.01
CA GLY A 182 2.46 -3.25 3.31
C GLY A 182 1.48 -2.92 2.18
N MET A 183 0.19 -3.00 2.49
CA MET A 183 -0.87 -2.58 1.57
C MET A 183 -1.17 -1.08 1.68
N CYS A 184 -0.79 -0.45 2.80
CA CYS A 184 -1.10 0.95 3.12
C CYS A 184 0.16 1.77 3.47
N GLY A 185 1.33 1.38 2.97
CA GLY A 185 2.56 2.12 3.24
C GLY A 185 2.65 3.44 2.48
N PRO A 186 3.62 4.27 2.86
CA PRO A 186 3.84 5.54 2.20
C PRO A 186 4.19 5.35 0.72
N PHE A 187 3.95 6.39 -0.05
CA PHE A 187 4.42 6.46 -1.43
C PHE A 187 5.95 6.36 -1.47
N PHE A 188 6.47 5.59 -2.43
CA PHE A 188 7.89 5.50 -2.72
C PHE A 188 8.10 5.39 -4.23
N GLU A 189 9.21 5.95 -4.70
CA GLU A 189 9.53 6.00 -6.12
C GLU A 189 10.13 4.70 -6.65
N PHE A 190 9.93 4.43 -7.94
CA PHE A 190 10.48 3.23 -8.57
C PHE A 190 12.01 3.21 -8.57
N ARG A 191 12.65 4.38 -8.69
CA ARG A 191 14.12 4.49 -8.64
C ARG A 191 14.66 4.07 -7.28
N ASP A 192 14.10 4.62 -6.22
CA ASP A 192 14.49 4.30 -4.84
C ASP A 192 14.21 2.84 -4.53
N PHE A 193 13.08 2.31 -4.99
CA PHE A 193 12.77 0.88 -4.89
C PHE A 193 13.84 0.03 -5.59
N ARG A 194 14.18 0.33 -6.84
CA ARG A 194 15.18 -0.44 -7.60
C ARG A 194 16.55 -0.38 -6.93
N ASP A 195 16.98 0.79 -6.46
CA ASP A 195 18.24 0.94 -5.74
C ASP A 195 18.24 0.19 -4.41
N PHE A 196 17.10 0.17 -3.71
CA PHE A 196 16.93 -0.63 -2.50
C PHE A 196 17.05 -2.12 -2.82
N MET A 197 16.37 -2.63 -3.85
CA MET A 197 16.41 -4.05 -4.24
C MET A 197 17.78 -4.50 -4.73
N GLU A 198 18.54 -3.60 -5.36
CA GLU A 198 19.90 -3.86 -5.86
C GLU A 198 21.00 -3.48 -4.87
N GLU A 199 20.66 -2.95 -3.69
CA GLU A 199 21.61 -2.48 -2.66
C GLU A 199 22.60 -1.44 -3.21
N LYS A 200 22.10 -0.51 -4.04
CA LYS A 200 22.88 0.55 -4.69
C LYS A 200 22.72 1.91 -3.99
N GLY A 201 23.67 2.80 -4.25
CA GLY A 201 23.65 4.17 -3.75
C GLY A 201 23.55 4.24 -2.24
N ARG A 202 22.52 4.94 -1.73
CA ARG A 202 22.24 5.10 -0.29
C ARG A 202 21.92 3.78 0.41
N TYR A 203 21.55 2.73 -0.32
CA TYR A 203 21.18 1.42 0.22
C TYR A 203 22.31 0.40 0.26
N LYS A 204 23.54 0.79 -0.09
CA LYS A 204 24.71 -0.10 0.01
C LYS A 204 25.06 -0.46 1.46
N HIS A 205 24.82 0.47 2.39
CA HIS A 205 25.09 0.30 3.82
C HIS A 205 23.84 0.65 4.61
N ILE A 206 22.90 -0.30 4.68
CA ILE A 206 21.67 -0.12 5.46
C ILE A 206 22.01 -0.24 6.95
N PRO A 207 21.79 0.81 7.77
CA PRO A 207 22.11 0.77 9.20
C PRO A 207 21.29 -0.32 9.87
N SER A 208 21.98 -1.14 10.65
CA SER A 208 21.53 -2.50 10.94
C SER A 208 21.09 -2.62 12.41
N SER A 209 20.02 -1.94 12.80
CA SER A 209 19.50 -2.00 14.18
C SER A 209 18.27 -2.90 14.28
N SER A 210 18.47 -4.12 14.77
CA SER A 210 17.35 -5.06 15.00
C SER A 210 16.38 -4.53 16.07
N SER A 211 16.90 -3.80 17.06
CA SER A 211 16.06 -3.17 18.09
C SER A 211 15.14 -2.10 17.50
N PHE A 212 15.52 -1.44 16.40
CA PHE A 212 14.67 -0.45 15.75
C PHE A 212 13.39 -1.07 15.18
N VAL A 213 13.48 -2.24 14.53
CA VAL A 213 12.30 -2.92 13.94
C VAL A 213 11.31 -3.30 15.03
N TRP A 214 11.78 -3.95 16.09
CA TRP A 214 10.90 -4.38 17.19
C TRP A 214 10.35 -3.22 18.00
N LYS A 215 11.12 -2.13 18.16
CA LYS A 215 10.61 -0.90 18.76
C LYS A 215 9.48 -0.30 17.92
N LYS A 216 9.61 -0.26 16.59
CA LYS A 216 8.55 0.22 15.71
C LYS A 216 7.31 -0.66 15.70
N MET A 217 7.49 -1.98 15.77
CA MET A 217 6.38 -2.90 15.96
C MET A 217 5.64 -2.63 17.28
N LEU A 218 6.38 -2.43 18.38
CA LEU A 218 5.78 -2.11 19.68
C LEU A 218 5.02 -0.78 19.67
N GLU A 219 5.60 0.27 19.09
CA GLU A 219 4.92 1.56 18.87
C GLU A 219 3.62 1.37 18.06
N GLY A 220 3.65 0.55 17.00
CA GLY A 220 2.48 0.20 16.21
C GLY A 220 1.39 -0.54 17.02
N VAL A 221 1.77 -1.49 17.87
CA VAL A 221 0.84 -2.21 18.76
C VAL A 221 0.21 -1.27 19.78
N ILE A 222 0.97 -0.32 20.33
CA ILE A 222 0.44 0.68 21.27
C ILE A 222 -0.58 1.59 20.57
N VAL A 223 -0.24 2.11 19.39
CA VAL A 223 -1.17 2.93 18.60
C VAL A 223 -2.42 2.13 18.23
N LEU A 224 -2.28 0.86 17.89
CA LEU A 224 -3.43 -0.01 17.61
C LEU A 224 -4.32 -0.20 18.85
N ALA A 225 -3.73 -0.46 20.02
CA ALA A 225 -4.48 -0.60 21.26
C ALA A 225 -5.24 0.69 21.61
N LEU A 226 -4.63 1.86 21.36
CA LEU A 226 -5.30 3.14 21.48
C LEU A 226 -6.44 3.28 20.47
N ALA A 227 -6.22 2.96 19.20
CA ALA A 227 -7.24 3.04 18.15
C ALA A 227 -8.45 2.12 18.40
N VAL A 228 -8.26 0.99 19.10
CA VAL A 228 -9.37 0.12 19.52
C VAL A 228 -10.10 0.68 20.75
N LYS A 229 -9.39 1.28 21.71
CA LYS A 229 -9.99 1.81 22.94
C LYS A 229 -10.61 3.19 22.81
N LEU A 230 -10.03 4.10 22.03
CA LEU A 230 -10.48 5.48 21.94
C LEU A 230 -11.95 5.61 21.49
N PRO A 231 -12.47 4.83 20.53
CA PRO A 231 -13.88 4.85 20.16
C PRO A 231 -14.84 4.43 21.29
N THR A 232 -14.37 3.71 22.30
CA THR A 232 -15.18 3.37 23.50
C THR A 232 -15.27 4.51 24.50
N ILE A 233 -14.42 5.54 24.35
CA ILE A 233 -14.34 6.72 25.22
C ILE A 233 -14.93 7.94 24.51
N CYS A 234 -14.65 8.08 23.22
CA CYS A 234 -15.17 9.12 22.33
C CYS A 234 -15.85 8.42 21.16
N ASP A 235 -17.17 8.24 21.25
CA ASP A 235 -17.94 7.62 20.19
C ASP A 235 -18.07 8.59 19.00
N PRO A 236 -17.59 8.24 17.79
CA PRO A 236 -17.75 9.08 16.61
C PRO A 236 -19.20 9.47 16.30
N TYR A 237 -20.18 8.67 16.71
CA TYR A 237 -21.60 8.99 16.51
C TYR A 237 -22.07 10.17 17.38
N GLU A 238 -21.38 10.49 18.47
CA GLU A 238 -21.68 11.68 19.27
C GLU A 238 -21.36 12.99 18.55
N LEU A 239 -20.55 12.95 17.48
CA LEU A 239 -20.25 14.13 16.65
C LEU A 239 -21.51 14.73 15.97
N GLU A 240 -22.56 13.92 15.79
CA GLU A 240 -23.84 14.35 15.22
C GLU A 240 -24.87 14.73 16.29
N SER A 241 -24.55 14.56 17.57
CA SER A 241 -25.46 14.82 18.68
C SER A 241 -25.56 16.30 19.04
N ASP A 242 -26.73 16.72 19.53
CA ASP A 242 -26.93 18.07 20.08
C ASP A 242 -25.94 18.39 21.21
N TRP A 243 -25.56 17.38 22.01
CA TRP A 243 -24.57 17.51 23.08
C TRP A 243 -23.20 17.98 22.57
N PHE A 244 -22.75 17.47 21.41
CA PHE A 244 -21.47 17.90 20.82
C PHE A 244 -21.55 19.37 20.39
N PHE A 245 -22.66 19.79 19.78
CA PHE A 245 -22.86 21.16 19.33
C PHE A 245 -23.02 22.18 20.47
N ASP A 246 -23.45 21.72 21.66
CA ASP A 246 -23.58 22.55 22.86
C ASP A 246 -22.24 22.76 23.61
N MET A 247 -21.19 22.00 23.28
CA MET A 247 -19.88 22.12 23.92
C MET A 247 -19.09 23.38 23.48
N PRO A 248 -18.16 23.90 24.33
CA PRO A 248 -17.23 24.94 23.92
C PRO A 248 -16.37 24.50 22.72
N TYR A 249 -16.09 25.41 21.78
CA TYR A 249 -15.34 25.15 20.54
C TYR A 249 -14.03 24.37 20.73
N LEU A 250 -13.27 24.65 21.80
CA LEU A 250 -12.03 23.93 22.08
C LEU A 250 -12.27 22.45 22.41
N HIS A 251 -13.36 22.15 23.12
CA HIS A 251 -13.74 20.78 23.46
C HIS A 251 -14.29 20.05 22.24
N GLN A 252 -15.08 20.73 21.39
CA GLN A 252 -15.51 20.18 20.10
C GLN A 252 -14.32 19.81 19.23
N TYR A 253 -13.34 20.71 19.10
CA TYR A 253 -12.14 20.46 18.29
C TYR A 253 -11.31 19.28 18.83
N VAL A 254 -11.09 19.23 20.14
CA VAL A 254 -10.35 18.11 20.75
C VAL A 254 -11.11 16.79 20.63
N TYR A 255 -12.42 16.80 20.87
CA TYR A 255 -13.25 15.61 20.72
C TYR A 255 -13.25 15.13 19.27
N TRP A 256 -13.40 16.03 18.30
CA TRP A 256 -13.33 15.73 16.87
C TRP A 256 -11.98 15.12 16.47
N MET A 257 -10.86 15.64 16.98
CA MET A 257 -9.53 15.08 16.72
C MET A 257 -9.28 13.70 17.35
N ILE A 258 -10.02 13.34 18.40
CA ILE A 258 -9.90 12.04 19.05
C ILE A 258 -10.87 11.02 18.43
N ALA A 259 -12.04 11.47 17.99
CA ALA A 259 -13.09 10.65 17.41
C ALA A 259 -12.86 10.32 15.91
N CYS A 260 -12.17 11.19 15.16
CA CYS A 260 -11.77 10.97 13.76
C CYS A 260 -10.37 10.37 13.64
#